data_AF-A0A0D0Q6K7-F1
#
_entry.id   AF-A0A0D0Q6K7-F1
#
_cell.length_a   1.000
_cell.length_b   1.000
_cell.length_c   1.000
_cell.angle_alpha   90.00
_cell.angle_beta   90.00
_cell.angle_gamma   90.00
#
_symmetry.space_group_name_H-M   'P 1'
#
loop_
_entity.id
_entity.type
_entity.pdbx_description
1 polymer ?
#
loop_
_entity_poly.entity_id
_entity_poly.type
_entity_poly.pdbx_seq_one_letter_code
_entity_poly.pdbx_strand_id
1 'polypeptide(L)'
;MGRFITRDTFHGFENEPLSINQYVYTKNNPVIYVDINGHFAFLLVPLAGVSISWLTAAAVEATAIVIAYVAANEIVSVLERKFNRKTPTVIYRTGSGNGTNLTPRPKDVSGLSYTTVKPLSGPYTATTIEAINATGKLVAIKDGKTHVSVRPVNMKKMQGWINSRENANTRPHEYTKLLQALSVKVK
;
A
#
# COMPACT_ATOMS: atom_id res chain seq x y z
N MET A 1 10.58 41.15 -14.66
CA MET A 1 9.11 41.04 -14.63
C MET A 1 8.75 39.60 -14.98
N GLY A 2 7.94 38.90 -14.16
CA GLY A 2 7.65 37.46 -14.31
C GLY A 2 6.21 37.15 -14.75
N ARG A 3 5.73 37.84 -15.80
CA ARG A 3 4.37 37.72 -16.33
C ARG A 3 4.36 37.96 -17.85
N PHE A 4 3.29 37.58 -18.54
CA PHE A 4 3.16 37.86 -19.97
C PHE A 4 2.97 39.35 -20.26
N ILE A 5 3.50 39.81 -21.39
CA ILE A 5 3.39 41.20 -21.87
C ILE A 5 2.13 41.42 -22.72
N THR A 6 1.64 40.35 -23.34
CA THR A 6 0.40 40.29 -24.10
C THR A 6 -0.62 39.44 -23.36
N ARG A 7 -1.90 39.74 -23.56
CA ARG A 7 -3.00 38.95 -23.01
C ARG A 7 -3.01 37.55 -23.64
N ASP A 8 -3.18 36.51 -22.83
CA ASP A 8 -3.38 35.13 -23.30
C ASP A 8 -4.73 34.97 -24.03
N THR A 9 -4.75 34.10 -25.04
CA THR A 9 -5.95 33.68 -25.79
C THR A 9 -6.85 32.77 -24.95
N PHE A 10 -6.31 32.12 -23.93
CA PHE A 10 -7.06 31.27 -23.00
C PHE A 10 -7.76 32.10 -21.91
N HIS A 11 -9.02 31.77 -21.62
CA HIS A 11 -9.87 32.55 -20.70
C HIS A 11 -9.90 31.99 -19.27
N GLY A 12 -9.26 30.85 -19.04
CA GLY A 12 -9.29 30.16 -17.75
C GLY A 12 -10.55 29.31 -17.57
N PHE A 13 -10.68 28.78 -16.35
CA PHE A 13 -11.81 27.98 -15.89
C PHE A 13 -12.47 28.67 -14.69
N GLU A 14 -13.81 28.67 -14.64
CA GLU A 14 -14.59 29.35 -13.59
C GLU A 14 -14.29 28.81 -12.17
N ASN A 15 -13.94 27.53 -12.07
CA ASN A 15 -13.58 26.86 -10.83
C ASN A 15 -12.11 27.07 -10.40
N GLU A 16 -11.29 27.74 -11.22
CA GLU A 16 -9.88 28.04 -10.93
C GLU A 16 -9.64 29.56 -11.00
N PRO A 17 -9.85 30.33 -9.90
CA PRO A 17 -9.81 31.79 -9.93
C PRO A 17 -8.46 32.37 -10.39
N LEU A 18 -7.36 31.63 -10.20
CA LEU A 18 -6.03 32.03 -10.69
C LEU A 18 -5.89 31.93 -12.22
N SER A 19 -6.65 31.04 -12.86
CA SER A 19 -6.60 30.84 -14.32
C SER A 19 -7.29 31.95 -15.10
N ILE A 20 -8.14 32.75 -14.44
CA ILE A 20 -8.85 33.90 -15.02
C ILE A 20 -7.89 35.08 -15.27
N ASN A 21 -6.74 35.09 -14.60
CA ASN A 21 -5.74 36.13 -14.81
C ASN A 21 -4.88 35.82 -16.05
N GLN A 22 -5.27 36.40 -17.18
CA GLN A 22 -4.69 36.20 -18.52
C GLN A 22 -3.26 36.75 -18.72
N TYR A 23 -2.58 37.12 -17.64
CA TYR A 23 -1.18 37.53 -17.65
C TYR A 23 -0.31 36.67 -16.72
N VAL A 24 -0.90 35.76 -15.94
CA VAL A 24 -0.16 34.92 -14.98
C VAL A 24 0.74 33.94 -15.72
N TYR A 25 2.01 33.95 -15.36
CA TYR A 25 2.96 32.93 -15.78
C TYR A 25 2.97 31.81 -14.73
N THR A 26 2.93 30.54 -15.17
CA THR A 26 3.22 29.35 -14.34
C THR A 26 2.43 29.27 -13.01
N LYS A 27 1.16 29.68 -13.01
CA LYS A 27 0.30 29.78 -11.80
C LYS A 27 0.97 30.60 -10.67
N ASN A 28 1.75 31.62 -11.02
CA ASN A 28 2.58 32.44 -10.12
C ASN A 28 3.65 31.65 -9.35
N ASN A 29 4.02 30.45 -9.80
CA ASN A 29 5.05 29.64 -9.15
C ASN A 29 6.02 29.04 -10.19
N PRO A 30 6.92 29.86 -10.78
CA PRO A 30 7.88 29.43 -11.80
C PRO A 30 8.99 28.52 -11.26
N VAL A 31 9.04 28.30 -9.94
CA VAL A 31 10.02 27.40 -9.31
C VAL A 31 9.65 25.94 -9.56
N ILE A 32 8.36 25.63 -9.55
CA ILE A 32 7.84 24.26 -9.72
C ILE A 32 6.90 24.13 -10.91
N TYR A 33 6.71 25.17 -11.72
CA TYR A 33 5.91 25.08 -12.93
C TYR A 33 6.64 25.69 -14.12
N VAL A 34 6.49 25.05 -15.29
CA VAL A 34 6.98 25.53 -16.59
C VAL A 34 5.82 25.59 -17.57
N ASP A 35 5.75 26.66 -18.34
CA ASP A 35 4.77 26.82 -19.42
C ASP A 35 5.49 26.71 -20.76
N ILE A 36 5.25 25.59 -21.47
CA ILE A 36 6.00 25.21 -22.68
C ILE A 36 5.38 25.83 -23.94
N ASN A 37 4.06 26.05 -23.95
CA ASN A 37 3.31 26.52 -25.13
C ASN A 37 2.65 27.89 -24.94
N GLY A 38 2.83 28.51 -23.77
CA GLY A 38 2.28 29.83 -23.43
C GLY A 38 0.80 29.82 -23.02
N HIS A 39 0.23 28.63 -22.79
CA HIS A 39 -1.18 28.46 -22.43
C HIS A 39 -1.38 27.64 -21.16
N PHE A 40 -0.47 26.72 -20.84
CA PHE A 40 -0.65 25.80 -19.71
C PHE A 40 0.63 25.59 -18.90
N ALA A 41 0.50 25.85 -17.60
CA ALA A 41 1.54 25.57 -16.62
C ALA A 41 1.60 24.07 -16.27
N PHE A 42 2.74 23.42 -16.54
CA PHE A 42 3.03 22.03 -16.17
C PHE A 42 3.93 21.98 -14.93
N LEU A 43 3.70 21.01 -14.04
CA LEU A 43 4.52 20.83 -12.84
C LEU A 43 5.95 20.38 -13.21
N LEU A 44 6.94 21.21 -12.91
CA LEU A 44 8.35 20.83 -12.83
C LEU A 44 8.55 19.93 -11.61
N VAL A 45 8.78 18.64 -11.84
CA VAL A 45 9.37 17.77 -10.83
C VAL A 45 10.89 17.86 -11.01
N PRO A 46 11.66 18.43 -10.04
CA PRO A 46 13.11 18.43 -10.13
C PRO A 46 13.60 16.98 -10.00
N LEU A 47 13.81 16.34 -11.15
CA LEU A 47 14.21 14.95 -11.25
C LEU A 47 15.74 14.89 -11.03
N ALA A 48 16.17 14.91 -9.78
CA ALA A 48 17.55 14.66 -9.42
C ALA A 48 17.92 13.22 -9.85
N GLY A 49 18.62 13.07 -10.98
CA GLY A 49 19.24 11.81 -11.36
C GLY A 49 19.02 11.28 -12.78
N VAL A 50 18.42 12.02 -13.71
CA VAL A 50 18.36 11.56 -15.12
C VAL A 50 19.55 12.06 -15.92
N SER A 51 20.51 11.18 -16.20
CA SER A 51 21.56 11.42 -17.17
C SER A 51 20.99 11.29 -18.59
N ILE A 52 20.68 12.41 -19.24
CA ILE A 52 20.25 12.44 -20.64
C ILE A 52 21.50 12.46 -21.52
N SER A 53 22.13 11.30 -21.71
CA SER A 53 23.19 11.13 -22.70
C SER A 53 22.55 10.69 -24.03
N TRP A 54 22.84 11.47 -25.08
CA TRP A 54 22.41 11.37 -26.48
C TRP A 54 21.12 12.10 -26.86
N LEU A 55 21.24 13.41 -27.13
CA LEU A 55 20.33 14.14 -28.01
C LEU A 55 21.12 14.69 -29.21
N THR A 56 21.01 14.05 -30.36
CA THR A 56 21.33 14.70 -31.66
C THR A 56 20.14 15.54 -32.09
N ALA A 57 20.42 16.66 -32.76
CA ALA A 57 19.57 17.85 -32.95
C ALA A 57 18.27 17.69 -33.80
N ALA A 58 17.54 16.58 -33.69
CA ALA A 58 16.28 16.34 -34.40
C ALA A 58 15.10 15.88 -33.50
N ALA A 59 15.22 15.95 -32.16
CA ALA A 59 14.21 15.38 -31.25
C ALA A 59 13.90 16.27 -30.03
N VAL A 60 13.60 17.55 -30.26
CA VAL A 60 13.21 18.48 -29.17
C VAL A 60 11.75 18.27 -28.72
N GLU A 61 10.92 17.55 -29.47
CA GLU A 61 9.53 17.24 -29.08
C GLU A 61 9.37 15.94 -28.27
N ALA A 62 10.32 15.01 -28.35
CA ALA A 62 10.21 13.71 -27.69
C ALA A 62 10.52 13.74 -26.18
N THR A 63 11.29 14.72 -25.71
CA THR A 63 11.72 14.79 -24.30
C THR A 63 10.59 15.20 -23.36
N ALA A 64 9.69 16.09 -23.78
CA ALA A 64 8.51 16.47 -23.00
C ALA A 64 7.54 15.29 -22.84
N ILE A 65 7.36 14.50 -23.90
CA ILE A 65 6.49 13.31 -23.89
C ILE A 65 7.02 12.26 -22.90
N VAL A 66 8.33 12.01 -22.90
CA VAL A 66 8.94 11.02 -21.99
C VAL A 66 8.81 11.43 -20.52
N ILE A 67 9.04 12.72 -20.19
CA ILE A 67 8.91 13.20 -18.80
C ILE A 67 7.45 13.14 -18.33
N ALA A 68 6.49 13.56 -19.17
CA ALA A 68 5.07 13.49 -18.84
C ALA A 68 4.60 12.05 -18.63
N TYR A 69 5.08 11.11 -19.44
CA TYR A 69 4.75 9.69 -19.32
C TYR A 69 5.31 9.06 -18.04
N VAL A 70 6.58 9.35 -17.70
CA VAL A 70 7.20 8.86 -16.46
C VAL A 70 6.50 9.45 -15.23
N ALA A 71 6.19 10.75 -15.23
CA ALA A 71 5.45 11.39 -14.15
C ALA A 71 4.03 10.83 -14.00
N ALA A 72 3.33 10.58 -15.12
CA ALA A 72 2.01 9.96 -15.11
C ALA A 72 2.06 8.54 -14.53
N ASN A 73 3.03 7.71 -14.89
CA ASN A 73 3.16 6.35 -14.34
C ASN A 73 3.46 6.34 -12.83
N GLU A 74 4.32 7.25 -12.35
CA GLU A 74 4.57 7.41 -10.92
C GLU A 74 3.32 7.86 -10.16
N ILE A 75 2.58 8.84 -10.70
CA ILE A 75 1.31 9.32 -10.13
C ILE A 75 0.27 8.21 -10.15
N VAL A 76 0.13 7.46 -11.25
CA VAL A 76 -0.79 6.32 -11.35
C VAL A 76 -0.43 5.27 -10.30
N SER A 77 0.85 4.94 -10.08
CA SER A 77 1.25 4.00 -9.03
C SER A 77 0.92 4.50 -7.61
N VAL A 78 1.03 5.82 -7.36
CA VAL A 78 0.68 6.45 -6.08
C VAL A 78 -0.85 6.44 -5.90
N LEU A 79 -1.60 6.77 -6.94
CA LEU A 79 -3.06 6.75 -6.94
C LEU A 79 -3.57 5.32 -6.80
N GLU A 80 -3.01 4.35 -7.50
CA GLU A 80 -3.31 2.93 -7.32
C GLU A 80 -2.99 2.50 -5.88
N ARG A 81 -1.85 2.86 -5.29
CA ARG A 81 -1.59 2.57 -3.87
C ARG A 81 -2.60 3.23 -2.93
N LYS A 82 -3.07 4.44 -3.25
CA LYS A 82 -3.98 5.22 -2.39
C LYS A 82 -5.45 4.78 -2.53
N PHE A 83 -5.87 4.42 -3.73
CA PHE A 83 -7.25 4.07 -4.09
C PHE A 83 -7.50 2.56 -4.21
N ASN A 84 -6.47 1.73 -4.45
CA ASN A 84 -6.55 0.27 -4.39
C ASN A 84 -6.32 -0.26 -2.96
N ARG A 85 -6.87 0.43 -1.95
CA ARG A 85 -7.00 -0.14 -0.60
C ARG A 85 -7.96 -1.32 -0.70
N LYS A 86 -7.43 -2.51 -1.02
CA LYS A 86 -8.17 -3.75 -0.80
C LYS A 86 -8.66 -3.70 0.65
N THR A 87 -9.97 -3.74 0.82
CA THR A 87 -10.56 -3.89 2.15
C THR A 87 -9.92 -5.12 2.78
N PRO A 88 -9.33 -5.00 3.97
CA PRO A 88 -8.55 -6.08 4.52
C PRO A 88 -9.43 -7.30 4.73
N THR A 89 -8.95 -8.46 4.32
CA THR A 89 -9.69 -9.71 4.40
C THR A 89 -9.70 -10.17 5.85
N VAL A 90 -10.84 -10.01 6.52
CA VAL A 90 -11.02 -10.45 7.90
C VAL A 90 -11.06 -11.98 7.97
N ILE A 91 -10.28 -12.52 8.89
CA ILE A 91 -10.21 -13.95 9.18
C ILE A 91 -10.48 -14.18 10.66
N TYR A 92 -11.10 -15.31 10.95
CA TYR A 92 -11.58 -15.68 12.27
C TYR A 92 -10.96 -16.99 12.72
N ARG A 93 -10.70 -17.09 14.01
CA ARG A 93 -10.34 -18.34 14.66
C ARG A 93 -11.20 -18.55 15.88
N THR A 94 -11.92 -19.67 15.88
CA THR A 94 -12.84 -20.05 16.97
C THR A 94 -12.08 -20.43 18.23
N GLY A 95 -12.71 -20.18 19.38
CA GLY A 95 -12.20 -20.46 20.70
C GLY A 95 -11.70 -19.22 21.45
N SER A 96 -11.03 -19.44 22.58
CA SER A 96 -10.74 -18.42 23.60
C SER A 96 -9.69 -17.38 23.20
N GLY A 97 -8.96 -17.58 22.10
CA GLY A 97 -7.82 -16.71 21.74
C GLY A 97 -6.70 -16.68 22.78
N ASN A 98 -6.60 -17.68 23.65
CA ASN A 98 -5.47 -17.82 24.56
C ASN A 98 -4.22 -18.36 23.81
N GLY A 99 -3.09 -18.46 24.49
CA GLY A 99 -1.84 -18.87 23.86
C GLY A 99 -1.92 -20.27 23.24
N THR A 100 -2.56 -21.23 23.92
CA THR A 100 -2.74 -22.59 23.38
C THR A 100 -3.68 -22.61 22.18
N ASN A 101 -4.71 -21.75 22.15
CA ASN A 101 -5.56 -21.57 20.97
C ASN A 101 -4.77 -20.96 19.82
N LEU A 102 -3.90 -19.97 20.05
CA LEU A 102 -3.14 -19.27 19.01
C LEU A 102 -1.77 -19.91 18.69
N THR A 103 -1.57 -21.17 19.09
CA THR A 103 -0.39 -21.97 18.75
C THR A 103 -0.86 -23.21 17.96
N PRO A 104 -0.12 -23.71 16.95
CA PRO A 104 -0.48 -24.94 16.24
C PRO A 104 -0.42 -26.19 17.13
N ARG A 105 -1.15 -27.24 16.76
CA ARG A 105 -1.03 -28.59 17.36
C ARG A 105 0.06 -29.39 16.64
N PRO A 106 0.54 -30.51 17.21
CA PRO A 106 1.50 -31.39 16.52
C PRO A 106 1.08 -31.82 15.11
N LYS A 107 -0.22 -31.98 14.86
CA LYS A 107 -0.77 -32.30 13.54
C LYS A 107 -0.90 -31.12 12.57
N ASP A 108 -0.84 -29.89 13.07
CA ASP A 108 -1.04 -28.67 12.28
C ASP A 108 0.28 -28.23 11.62
N VAL A 109 0.99 -29.15 10.97
CA VAL A 109 2.35 -28.94 10.39
C VAL A 109 2.37 -27.94 9.23
N SER A 110 1.25 -27.76 8.55
CA SER A 110 1.11 -26.84 7.42
C SER A 110 0.78 -25.40 7.82
N GLY A 111 0.32 -25.19 9.06
CA GLY A 111 -0.10 -23.88 9.56
C GLY A 111 -1.25 -23.94 10.56
N LEU A 112 -1.46 -22.82 11.26
CA LEU A 112 -2.61 -22.60 12.12
C LEU A 112 -3.84 -22.23 11.29
N SER A 113 -4.93 -22.97 11.43
CA SER A 113 -6.15 -22.75 10.63
C SER A 113 -6.98 -21.54 11.12
N TYR A 114 -7.48 -20.78 10.16
CA TYR A 114 -8.44 -19.70 10.27
C TYR A 114 -9.55 -19.90 9.21
N THR A 115 -10.65 -19.15 9.36
CA THR A 115 -11.76 -19.12 8.41
C THR A 115 -12.12 -17.70 8.01
N THR A 116 -12.57 -17.48 6.77
CA THR A 116 -13.14 -16.19 6.35
C THR A 116 -14.62 -16.05 6.73
N VAL A 117 -15.24 -17.12 7.25
CA VAL A 117 -16.65 -17.11 7.68
C VAL A 117 -16.72 -16.69 9.13
N LYS A 118 -17.47 -15.61 9.40
CA LYS A 118 -17.69 -15.12 10.76
C LYS A 118 -18.44 -16.18 11.58
N PRO A 119 -17.93 -16.59 12.76
CA PRO A 119 -18.65 -17.49 13.65
C PRO A 119 -19.98 -16.87 14.10
N LEU A 120 -21.05 -17.65 14.08
CA LEU A 120 -22.39 -17.20 14.51
C LEU A 120 -22.58 -17.27 16.03
N SER A 121 -21.78 -18.08 16.72
CA SER A 121 -21.86 -18.27 18.17
C SER A 121 -20.51 -18.67 18.76
N GLY A 122 -20.38 -18.44 20.07
CA GLY A 122 -19.20 -18.77 20.87
C GLY A 122 -18.06 -17.76 20.71
N PRO A 123 -17.02 -17.89 21.56
CA PRO A 123 -15.88 -16.99 21.54
C PRO A 123 -15.04 -17.23 20.27
N TYR A 124 -14.51 -16.14 19.72
CA TYR A 124 -13.58 -16.19 18.60
C TYR A 124 -12.58 -15.03 18.65
N THR A 125 -11.57 -15.14 17.81
CA THR A 125 -10.62 -14.07 17.52
C THR A 125 -10.78 -13.64 16.07
N ALA A 126 -10.62 -12.34 15.82
CA ALA A 126 -10.65 -11.76 14.49
C ALA A 126 -9.35 -10.99 14.22
N THR A 127 -8.80 -11.15 13.03
CA THR A 127 -7.65 -10.38 12.51
C THR A 127 -7.77 -10.30 10.99
N THR A 128 -6.76 -9.79 10.29
CA THR A 128 -6.78 -9.69 8.83
C THR A 128 -5.55 -10.34 8.19
N ILE A 129 -5.72 -10.87 6.98
CA ILE A 129 -4.62 -11.45 6.19
C ILE A 129 -3.49 -10.41 6.03
N GLU A 130 -3.86 -9.17 5.75
CA GLU A 130 -2.97 -8.06 5.51
C GLU A 130 -2.19 -7.68 6.76
N ALA A 131 -2.84 -7.65 7.94
CA ALA A 131 -2.15 -7.36 9.20
C ALA A 131 -1.12 -8.45 9.56
N ILE A 132 -1.44 -9.72 9.32
CA ILE A 132 -0.49 -10.83 9.53
C ILE A 132 0.68 -10.70 8.56
N ASN A 133 0.39 -10.54 7.27
CA ASN A 133 1.43 -10.46 6.23
C ASN A 133 2.33 -9.23 6.39
N ALA A 134 1.78 -8.09 6.84
CA ALA A 134 2.53 -6.87 7.12
C ALA A 134 3.61 -7.04 8.20
N THR A 135 3.53 -8.09 9.03
CA THR A 135 4.56 -8.35 10.04
C THR A 135 5.87 -8.90 9.47
N GLY A 136 5.85 -9.45 8.25
CA GLY A 136 7.00 -10.13 7.64
C GLY A 136 7.48 -11.40 8.37
N LYS A 137 6.85 -11.79 9.49
CA LYS A 137 7.20 -12.98 10.29
C LYS A 137 6.29 -14.16 10.01
N LEU A 138 5.00 -13.87 9.84
CA LEU A 138 3.96 -14.82 9.49
C LEU A 138 3.37 -14.50 8.12
N VAL A 139 2.84 -15.52 7.46
CA VAL A 139 2.06 -15.39 6.24
C VAL A 139 0.71 -16.08 6.41
N ALA A 140 -0.35 -15.39 6.03
CA ALA A 140 -1.71 -15.89 5.95
C ALA A 140 -2.05 -16.19 4.49
N ILE A 141 -2.34 -17.45 4.17
CA ILE A 141 -2.60 -17.93 2.82
C ILE A 141 -4.02 -18.49 2.77
N LYS A 142 -4.85 -17.96 1.89
CA LYS A 142 -6.16 -18.53 1.60
C LYS A 142 -5.99 -19.75 0.69
N ASP A 143 -6.08 -20.94 1.26
CA ASP A 143 -5.82 -22.24 0.61
C ASP A 143 -7.11 -23.04 0.36
N GLY A 144 -8.27 -22.52 0.78
CA GLY A 144 -9.58 -23.09 0.47
C GLY A 144 -10.64 -22.01 0.23
N LYS A 145 -11.87 -22.46 -0.05
CA LYS A 145 -13.02 -21.55 -0.27
C LYS A 145 -13.18 -20.57 0.91
N THR A 146 -13.08 -21.11 2.12
CA THR A 146 -13.20 -20.38 3.38
C THR A 146 -12.00 -20.56 4.31
N HIS A 147 -11.09 -21.50 4.00
CA HIS A 147 -9.94 -21.81 4.86
C HIS A 147 -8.77 -20.85 4.60
N VAL A 148 -8.10 -20.47 5.68
CA VAL A 148 -6.85 -19.69 5.65
C VAL A 148 -5.83 -20.34 6.57
N SER A 149 -4.65 -20.65 6.06
CA SER A 149 -3.52 -21.16 6.82
C SER A 149 -2.58 -20.03 7.22
N VAL A 150 -2.34 -19.88 8.52
CA VAL A 150 -1.35 -18.93 9.06
C VAL A 150 -0.09 -19.70 9.47
N ARG A 151 1.03 -19.41 8.83
CA ARG A 151 2.30 -20.12 9.06
C ARG A 151 3.50 -19.17 9.04
N PRO A 152 4.65 -19.56 9.62
CA PRO A 152 5.86 -18.76 9.53
C PRO A 152 6.30 -18.57 8.07
N VAL A 153 6.85 -17.39 7.75
CA VAL A 153 7.46 -17.16 6.44
C VAL A 153 8.62 -18.15 6.22
N ASN A 154 9.41 -18.41 7.27
CA ASN A 154 10.42 -19.47 7.28
C ASN A 154 9.87 -20.75 7.92
N MET A 155 9.49 -21.72 7.10
CA MET A 155 8.89 -22.99 7.55
C MET A 155 9.79 -23.82 8.48
N LYS A 156 11.12 -23.62 8.49
CA LYS A 156 12.00 -24.29 9.46
C LYS A 156 11.66 -23.95 10.92
N LYS A 157 11.03 -22.78 11.15
CA LYS A 157 10.60 -22.33 12.48
C LYS A 157 9.23 -22.88 12.89
N MET A 158 8.52 -23.58 11.99
CA MET A 158 7.18 -24.13 12.28
C MET A 158 7.21 -25.15 13.42
N GLN A 159 8.21 -26.03 13.45
CA GLN A 159 8.34 -27.03 14.51
C GLN A 159 8.60 -26.38 15.87
N GLY A 160 9.44 -25.34 15.93
CA GLY A 160 9.67 -24.58 17.16
C GLY A 160 8.40 -23.94 17.70
N TRP A 161 7.55 -23.44 16.79
CA TRP A 161 6.24 -22.90 17.17
C TRP A 161 5.30 -23.99 17.69
N ILE A 162 5.22 -25.14 17.03
CA ILE A 162 4.43 -26.30 17.50
C ILE A 162 4.89 -26.75 18.89
N ASN A 163 6.20 -26.91 19.10
CA ASN A 163 6.78 -27.39 20.35
C ASN A 163 6.52 -26.43 21.52
N SER A 164 6.31 -25.14 21.24
CA SER A 164 6.00 -24.15 22.27
C SER A 164 4.59 -24.26 22.86
N ARG A 165 3.71 -25.10 22.28
CA ARG A 165 2.28 -25.18 22.62
C ARG A 165 2.03 -25.42 24.10
N GLU A 166 2.77 -26.34 24.72
CA GLU A 166 2.59 -26.71 26.14
C GLU A 166 2.75 -25.49 27.06
N ASN A 167 3.72 -24.63 26.74
CA ASN A 167 4.03 -23.42 27.50
C ASN A 167 3.33 -22.16 26.95
N ALA A 168 2.38 -22.30 26.01
CA ALA A 168 1.89 -21.15 25.25
C ALA A 168 1.14 -20.11 26.09
N ASN A 169 0.59 -20.48 27.26
CA ASN A 169 -0.10 -19.54 28.14
C ASN A 169 0.83 -18.81 29.12
N THR A 170 1.98 -19.40 29.47
CA THR A 170 2.92 -18.87 30.47
C THR A 170 4.13 -18.22 29.80
N ARG A 171 4.67 -18.84 28.75
CA ARG A 171 5.80 -18.36 27.96
C ARG A 171 5.52 -18.55 26.45
N PRO A 172 4.60 -17.77 25.87
CA PRO A 172 4.22 -17.90 24.47
C PRO A 172 5.41 -17.64 23.52
N HIS A 173 5.44 -18.40 22.43
CA HIS A 173 6.35 -18.20 21.31
C HIS A 173 6.14 -16.83 20.65
N GLU A 174 7.15 -16.32 19.95
CA GLU A 174 7.08 -15.01 19.28
C GLU A 174 5.86 -14.88 18.35
N TYR A 175 5.55 -15.94 17.61
CA TYR A 175 4.40 -15.99 16.69
C TYR A 175 3.05 -15.99 17.43
N THR A 176 2.96 -16.70 18.55
CA THR A 176 1.76 -16.70 19.39
C THR A 176 1.52 -15.31 19.98
N LYS A 177 2.57 -14.64 20.48
CA LYS A 177 2.49 -13.26 20.97
C LYS A 177 2.05 -12.28 19.89
N LEU A 178 2.60 -12.44 18.68
CA LEU A 178 2.25 -11.61 17.53
C LEU A 178 0.78 -11.79 17.16
N LEU A 179 0.28 -13.02 17.10
CA LEU A 179 -1.15 -13.26 16.86
C LEU A 179 -2.03 -12.71 17.99
N GLN A 180 -1.59 -12.80 19.25
CA GLN A 180 -2.31 -12.18 20.38
C GLN A 180 -2.40 -10.67 20.25
N ALA A 181 -1.35 -10.00 19.79
CA ALA A 181 -1.31 -8.55 19.59
C ALA A 181 -2.15 -8.10 18.39
N LEU A 182 -2.19 -8.88 17.31
CA LEU A 182 -2.94 -8.55 16.09
C LEU A 182 -4.42 -8.95 16.13
N SER A 183 -4.81 -9.80 17.07
CA SER A 183 -6.15 -10.36 17.11
C SER A 183 -7.03 -9.66 18.13
N VAL A 184 -8.24 -9.30 17.72
CA VAL A 184 -9.29 -8.84 18.62
C VAL A 184 -10.05 -10.06 19.12
N LYS A 185 -10.21 -10.18 20.44
CA LYS A 185 -11.02 -11.22 21.07
C LYS A 185 -12.48 -10.77 21.13
N VAL A 186 -13.37 -11.64 20.67
CA VAL A 186 -14.82 -11.49 20.79
C VAL A 186 -15.33 -12.64 21.65
N LYS A 187 -16.08 -12.31 22.71
CA LYS A 187 -16.63 -13.28 23.65
C LYS A 187 -18.06 -13.63 23.28
#